data_AF-A0A924QYW1-F1
#
_entry.id   AF-A0A924QYW1-F1
#
_cell.length_a   1.000
_cell.length_b   1.000
_cell.length_c   1.000
_cell.angle_alpha   90.00
_cell.angle_beta   90.00
_cell.angle_gamma   90.00
#
_symmetry.space_group_name_H-M   'P 1'
#
loop_
_entity.id
_entity.type
_entity.pdbx_description
1 polymer ?
#
loop_
_entity_poly.entity_id
_entity_poly.type
_entity_poly.pdbx_seq_one_letter_code
_entity_poly.pdbx_strand_id
1 'polypeptide(L)'
;SPGGPQTMVVTMTNGTPWWYFHQLGGEFDGRQLDSVDPGGRIAAHIEAERTVGSVAYPAAELVEPGVVRVIEGNRFTIGELNGARSDRIEALSAALIQAGFKAPVSKDIRSELWIKLWGNLSYNPISALSHATLQDICRFPPSRALAAAMMAEAQAVAEKLGVRFKISLDQRIAGAEAVGAHKTSMLQDVEAGRALEIEALVGAVVELGRITATPTPTISAIYAATQLLAHTLATQHGRLRVTTD
;
A
#
# COMPACT_ATOMS: atom_id res chain seq x y z
N SER A 1 -3.77 -14.36 -27.80
CA SER A 1 -3.33 -13.37 -26.80
C SER A 1 -2.55 -14.07 -25.71
N PRO A 2 -1.52 -13.45 -25.12
CA PRO A 2 -0.80 -14.06 -24.00
C PRO A 2 -1.80 -14.18 -22.84
N GLY A 3 -2.13 -15.43 -22.48
CA GLY A 3 -3.12 -15.77 -21.47
C GLY A 3 -4.45 -16.26 -22.06
N GLY A 4 -4.72 -17.56 -21.94
CA GLY A 4 -6.03 -18.14 -22.23
C GLY A 4 -7.12 -17.62 -21.27
N PRO A 5 -8.41 -17.94 -21.51
CA PRO A 5 -9.54 -17.41 -20.74
C PRO A 5 -9.50 -17.73 -19.23
N GLN A 6 -8.66 -18.67 -18.79
CA GLN A 6 -8.49 -19.05 -17.38
C GLN A 6 -7.26 -18.40 -16.70
N THR A 7 -6.59 -17.45 -17.36
CA THR A 7 -5.38 -16.82 -16.80
C THR A 7 -5.74 -15.96 -15.60
N MET A 8 -5.08 -16.20 -14.46
CA MET A 8 -5.17 -15.33 -13.29
C MET A 8 -4.13 -14.22 -13.36
N VAL A 9 -4.54 -13.01 -13.00
CA VAL A 9 -3.67 -11.84 -12.82
C VAL A 9 -3.60 -11.53 -11.33
N VAL A 10 -2.53 -12.01 -10.68
CA VAL A 10 -2.30 -11.80 -9.24
C VAL A 10 -1.59 -10.46 -9.06
N THR A 11 -2.24 -9.51 -8.40
CA THR A 11 -1.73 -8.14 -8.32
C THR A 11 -0.88 -7.96 -7.07
N MET A 12 0.42 -7.74 -7.24
CA MET A 12 1.37 -7.56 -6.13
C MET A 12 1.86 -6.12 -6.10
N THR A 13 0.96 -5.19 -5.77
CA THR A 13 1.23 -3.75 -5.74
C THR A 13 1.24 -3.23 -4.31
N ASN A 14 2.05 -2.20 -4.04
CA ASN A 14 1.90 -1.41 -2.82
C ASN A 14 0.74 -0.42 -3.00
N GLY A 15 0.16 0.02 -1.88
CA GLY A 15 -0.90 1.02 -1.92
C GLY A 15 -2.26 0.48 -2.33
N THR A 16 -3.13 1.41 -2.69
CA THR A 16 -4.45 1.14 -3.24
C THR A 16 -4.31 0.63 -4.68
N PRO A 17 -4.91 -0.51 -5.03
CA PRO A 17 -4.83 -1.06 -6.38
C PRO A 17 -5.92 -0.46 -7.28
N TRP A 18 -5.69 -0.46 -8.60
CA TRP A 18 -6.67 0.05 -9.57
C TRP A 18 -8.03 -0.67 -9.48
N TRP A 19 -8.02 -1.96 -9.16
CA TRP A 19 -9.22 -2.78 -9.04
C TRP A 19 -9.98 -2.55 -7.73
N TYR A 20 -9.57 -1.62 -6.86
CA TYR A 20 -10.11 -1.49 -5.50
C TYR A 20 -11.65 -1.51 -5.45
N PHE A 21 -12.33 -0.86 -6.39
CA PHE A 21 -13.79 -0.85 -6.44
C PHE A 21 -14.43 -1.95 -7.29
N HIS A 22 -13.65 -2.76 -8.02
CA HIS A 22 -14.19 -3.85 -8.82
C HIS A 22 -14.77 -4.96 -7.94
N GLN A 23 -16.02 -5.34 -8.19
CA GLN A 23 -16.74 -6.35 -7.42
C GLN A 23 -16.76 -6.06 -5.90
N LEU A 24 -16.75 -4.78 -5.53
CA LEU A 24 -16.92 -4.34 -4.15
C LEU A 24 -18.37 -4.53 -3.68
N GLY A 25 -19.32 -4.34 -4.59
CA GLY A 25 -20.74 -4.21 -4.27
C GLY A 25 -21.09 -2.85 -3.61
N GLY A 26 -22.39 -2.57 -3.51
CA GLY A 26 -22.89 -1.33 -2.91
C GLY A 26 -22.69 -0.08 -3.78
N GLU A 27 -22.69 1.10 -3.14
CA GLU A 27 -22.70 2.41 -3.81
C GLU A 27 -21.43 2.72 -4.62
N PHE A 28 -20.30 2.14 -4.20
CA PHE A 28 -19.00 2.45 -4.80
C PHE A 28 -18.52 1.40 -5.80
N ASP A 29 -19.32 0.37 -6.08
CA ASP A 29 -18.93 -0.71 -6.98
C ASP A 29 -18.56 -0.21 -8.39
N GLY A 30 -17.48 -0.77 -8.94
CA GLY A 30 -17.01 -0.50 -10.30
C GLY A 30 -16.43 0.91 -10.54
N ARG A 31 -16.27 1.74 -9.51
CA ARG A 31 -15.66 3.06 -9.66
C ARG A 31 -14.20 2.97 -10.08
N GLN A 32 -13.75 3.94 -10.88
CA GLN A 32 -12.35 4.08 -11.25
C GLN A 32 -11.61 4.97 -10.25
N LEU A 33 -10.30 4.79 -10.15
CA LEU A 33 -9.39 5.61 -9.36
C LEU A 33 -8.35 6.23 -10.28
N ASP A 34 -8.41 7.54 -10.46
CA ASP A 34 -7.48 8.26 -11.33
C ASP A 34 -6.05 8.25 -10.78
N SER A 35 -5.88 8.18 -9.46
CA SER A 35 -4.55 8.12 -8.82
C SER A 35 -3.73 6.89 -9.21
N VAL A 36 -4.37 5.80 -9.61
CA VAL A 36 -3.70 4.50 -9.87
C VAL A 36 -4.04 3.89 -11.22
N ASP A 37 -5.10 4.36 -11.87
CA ASP A 37 -5.42 4.03 -13.25
C ASP A 37 -6.03 5.24 -13.98
N PRO A 38 -5.22 6.27 -14.30
CA PRO A 38 -5.69 7.48 -14.97
C PRO A 38 -6.41 7.15 -16.28
N GLY A 39 -7.70 7.51 -16.36
CA GLY A 39 -8.53 7.23 -17.53
C GLY A 39 -8.89 5.75 -17.74
N GLY A 40 -8.74 4.89 -16.72
CA GLY A 40 -9.22 3.51 -16.73
C GLY A 40 -8.48 2.59 -17.71
N ARG A 41 -7.22 2.90 -18.03
CA ARG A 41 -6.43 2.19 -19.04
C ARG A 41 -6.13 0.74 -18.65
N ILE A 42 -5.79 0.51 -17.38
CA ILE A 42 -5.51 -0.83 -16.86
C ILE A 42 -6.80 -1.63 -16.82
N ALA A 43 -7.88 -1.07 -16.26
CA ALA A 43 -9.19 -1.71 -16.19
C ALA A 43 -9.76 -2.07 -17.58
N ALA A 44 -9.47 -1.28 -18.61
CA ALA A 44 -9.87 -1.57 -19.99
C ALA A 44 -9.15 -2.79 -20.60
N HIS A 45 -8.01 -3.22 -20.04
CA HIS A 45 -7.19 -4.32 -20.57
C HIS A 45 -7.08 -5.52 -19.62
N ILE A 46 -7.47 -5.37 -18.35
CA ILE A 46 -7.43 -6.43 -17.34
C ILE A 46 -8.82 -6.59 -16.74
N GLU A 47 -9.49 -7.67 -17.17
CA GLU A 47 -10.81 -8.07 -16.70
C GLU A 47 -10.82 -8.29 -15.16
N ALA A 48 -11.82 -7.73 -14.48
CA ALA A 48 -11.97 -7.90 -13.03
C ALA A 48 -12.08 -9.37 -12.64
N GLU A 49 -12.73 -10.17 -13.48
CA GLU A 49 -12.92 -11.61 -13.31
C GLU A 49 -11.59 -12.35 -13.31
N ARG A 50 -10.53 -11.85 -13.96
CA ARG A 50 -9.19 -12.48 -13.94
C ARG A 50 -8.31 -12.00 -12.80
N THR A 51 -8.71 -10.92 -12.15
CA THR A 51 -7.89 -10.25 -11.15
C THR A 51 -8.01 -10.95 -9.80
N VAL A 52 -6.86 -11.21 -9.18
CA VAL A 52 -6.77 -11.73 -7.81
C VAL A 52 -6.06 -10.69 -6.96
N GLY A 53 -6.72 -10.24 -5.90
CA GLY A 53 -6.14 -9.32 -4.95
C GLY A 53 -5.07 -10.02 -4.12
N SER A 54 -3.99 -9.31 -3.81
CA SER A 54 -2.95 -9.83 -2.91
C SER A 54 -2.34 -8.76 -2.02
N VAL A 55 -1.88 -9.19 -0.84
CA VAL A 55 -1.11 -8.38 0.10
C VAL A 55 0.20 -9.11 0.40
N ALA A 56 1.29 -8.55 -0.11
CA ALA A 56 2.64 -9.07 0.10
C ALA A 56 3.27 -8.49 1.37
N TYR A 57 3.75 -9.37 2.25
CA TYR A 57 4.55 -9.02 3.43
C TYR A 57 6.06 -9.25 3.31
N PRO A 58 6.62 -10.01 2.35
CA PRO A 58 8.07 -10.15 2.27
C PRO A 58 8.75 -8.81 1.97
N ALA A 59 9.89 -8.61 2.63
CA ALA A 59 10.84 -7.56 2.27
C ALA A 59 11.90 -8.17 1.35
N ALA A 60 12.05 -7.60 0.16
CA ALA A 60 13.05 -8.00 -0.81
C ALA A 60 13.60 -6.77 -1.52
N GLU A 61 14.84 -6.87 -1.98
CA GLU A 61 15.54 -5.82 -2.70
C GLU A 61 16.07 -6.36 -4.02
N LEU A 62 15.88 -5.59 -5.09
CA LEU A 62 16.56 -5.82 -6.36
C LEU A 62 17.98 -5.26 -6.24
N VAL A 63 18.97 -6.14 -6.16
CA VAL A 63 20.39 -5.75 -6.02
C VAL A 63 20.92 -5.26 -7.37
N GLU A 64 20.59 -5.98 -8.43
CA GLU A 64 20.89 -5.68 -9.82
C GLU A 64 19.88 -6.40 -10.73
N PRO A 65 19.78 -6.10 -12.04
CA PRO A 65 18.84 -6.75 -12.94
C PRO A 65 18.94 -8.28 -12.90
N GLY A 66 17.87 -8.95 -12.47
CA GLY A 66 17.80 -10.42 -12.34
C GLY A 66 18.28 -10.99 -10.99
N VAL A 67 18.77 -10.17 -10.07
CA VAL A 67 19.26 -10.61 -8.74
C VAL A 67 18.44 -9.98 -7.63
N VAL A 68 17.65 -10.82 -6.94
CA VAL A 68 16.79 -10.41 -5.83
C VAL A 68 17.33 -10.98 -4.53
N ARG A 69 17.52 -10.11 -3.53
CA ARG A 69 17.83 -10.51 -2.15
C ARG A 69 16.55 -10.47 -1.33
N VAL A 70 16.10 -11.64 -0.86
CA VAL A 70 15.01 -11.73 0.13
C VAL A 70 15.59 -11.43 1.50
N ILE A 71 15.05 -10.42 2.17
CA ILE A 71 15.49 -10.00 3.50
C ILE A 71 14.70 -10.79 4.55
N GLU A 72 13.37 -10.75 4.48
CA GLU A 72 12.51 -11.43 5.45
C GLU A 72 11.10 -11.66 4.90
N GLY A 73 10.36 -12.56 5.57
CA GLY A 73 8.95 -12.83 5.32
C GLY A 73 8.68 -13.78 4.16
N ASN A 74 7.59 -14.55 4.28
CA ASN A 74 7.14 -15.48 3.24
C ASN A 74 5.62 -15.48 3.06
N ARG A 75 4.93 -14.43 3.52
CA ARG A 75 3.46 -14.38 3.56
C ARG A 75 2.87 -13.55 2.43
N PHE A 76 1.99 -14.17 1.64
CA PHE A 76 1.18 -13.53 0.61
C PHE A 76 -0.29 -13.81 0.87
N THR A 77 -1.00 -12.88 1.50
CA THR A 77 -2.46 -13.04 1.61
C THR A 77 -3.07 -12.81 0.23
N ILE A 78 -3.91 -13.73 -0.25
CA ILE A 78 -4.59 -13.62 -1.54
C ILE A 78 -6.10 -13.67 -1.36
N GLY A 79 -6.88 -13.14 -2.31
CA GLY A 79 -8.34 -13.21 -2.22
C GLY A 79 -9.04 -12.83 -3.52
N GLU A 80 -10.23 -13.39 -3.72
CA GLU A 80 -11.14 -12.95 -4.76
C GLU A 80 -11.65 -11.54 -4.48
N LEU A 81 -11.89 -10.76 -5.53
CA LEU A 81 -12.33 -9.38 -5.38
C LEU A 81 -13.71 -9.26 -4.73
N ASN A 82 -14.59 -10.22 -4.94
CA ASN A 82 -15.91 -10.29 -4.29
C ASN A 82 -15.90 -11.03 -2.93
N GLY A 83 -14.73 -11.46 -2.44
CA GLY A 83 -14.59 -12.22 -1.19
C GLY A 83 -15.00 -13.70 -1.26
N ALA A 84 -15.34 -14.21 -2.44
CA ALA A 84 -15.66 -15.62 -2.64
C ALA A 84 -14.43 -16.52 -2.43
N ARG A 85 -14.70 -17.79 -2.13
CA ARG A 85 -13.68 -18.84 -2.05
C ARG A 85 -13.90 -19.80 -3.22
N SER A 86 -13.19 -19.55 -4.32
CA SER A 86 -13.30 -20.29 -5.57
C SER A 86 -12.28 -21.43 -5.67
N ASP A 87 -12.47 -22.37 -6.60
CA ASP A 87 -11.50 -23.43 -6.84
C ASP A 87 -10.14 -22.89 -7.32
N ARG A 88 -10.15 -21.78 -8.07
CA ARG A 88 -8.90 -21.18 -8.59
C ARG A 88 -8.07 -20.50 -7.50
N ILE A 89 -8.68 -19.84 -6.52
CA ILE A 89 -7.94 -19.18 -5.44
C ILE A 89 -7.34 -20.22 -4.49
N GLU A 90 -8.04 -21.34 -4.29
CA GLU A 90 -7.53 -22.50 -3.54
C GLU A 90 -6.35 -23.16 -4.27
N ALA A 91 -6.46 -23.37 -5.58
CA ALA A 91 -5.36 -23.91 -6.38
C ALA A 91 -4.13 -22.99 -6.34
N LEU A 92 -4.31 -21.67 -6.43
CA LEU A 92 -3.24 -20.69 -6.31
C LEU A 92 -2.59 -20.72 -4.91
N SER A 93 -3.40 -20.76 -3.84
CA SER A 93 -2.92 -20.88 -2.47
C SER A 93 -2.07 -22.14 -2.29
N ALA A 94 -2.56 -23.28 -2.76
CA ALA A 94 -1.86 -24.57 -2.69
C ALA A 94 -0.52 -24.52 -3.44
N ALA A 95 -0.48 -23.94 -4.64
CA ALA A 95 0.75 -23.79 -5.42
C ALA A 95 1.78 -22.92 -4.69
N LEU A 96 1.37 -21.79 -4.11
CA LEU A 96 2.25 -20.92 -3.32
C LEU A 96 2.78 -21.63 -2.05
N ILE A 97 1.93 -22.42 -1.39
CA ILE A 97 2.32 -23.21 -0.21
C ILE A 97 3.35 -24.29 -0.58
N GLN A 98 3.15 -24.98 -1.71
CA GLN A 98 4.12 -25.96 -2.22
C GLN A 98 5.49 -25.31 -2.53
N ALA A 99 5.50 -24.04 -2.92
CA ALA A 99 6.71 -23.26 -3.13
C ALA A 99 7.35 -22.70 -1.84
N GLY A 100 6.78 -22.99 -0.66
CA GLY A 100 7.33 -22.59 0.64
C GLY A 100 6.77 -21.26 1.20
N PHE A 101 5.74 -20.69 0.58
CA PHE A 101 5.09 -19.48 1.06
C PHE A 101 3.92 -19.76 2.01
N LYS A 102 3.56 -18.77 2.82
CA LYS A 102 2.31 -18.73 3.57
C LYS A 102 1.28 -17.97 2.75
N ALA A 103 0.30 -18.65 2.16
CA ALA A 103 -0.66 -18.01 1.25
C ALA A 103 -2.13 -18.12 1.73
N PRO A 104 -2.51 -17.49 2.85
CA PRO A 104 -3.89 -17.57 3.32
C PRO A 104 -4.86 -16.91 2.33
N VAL A 105 -6.01 -17.56 2.12
CA VAL A 105 -7.11 -17.02 1.31
C VAL A 105 -8.00 -16.15 2.20
N SER A 106 -7.99 -14.84 1.95
CA SER A 106 -8.84 -13.87 2.63
C SER A 106 -10.22 -13.80 2.00
N LYS A 107 -11.25 -13.72 2.84
CA LYS A 107 -12.62 -13.37 2.45
C LYS A 107 -12.84 -11.86 2.35
N ASP A 108 -11.87 -11.07 2.81
CA ASP A 108 -11.91 -9.62 2.80
C ASP A 108 -10.48 -9.10 2.54
N ILE A 109 -10.09 -9.15 1.27
CA ILE A 109 -8.75 -8.73 0.85
C ILE A 109 -8.54 -7.22 1.01
N ARG A 110 -9.62 -6.43 1.03
CA ARG A 110 -9.57 -4.97 1.21
C ARG A 110 -9.22 -4.59 2.63
N SER A 111 -9.81 -5.25 3.64
CA SER A 111 -9.40 -5.02 5.02
C SER A 111 -7.92 -5.39 5.24
N GLU A 112 -7.45 -6.50 4.66
CA GLU A 112 -6.03 -6.88 4.73
C GLU A 112 -5.13 -5.83 4.07
N LEU A 113 -5.57 -5.27 2.93
CA LEU A 113 -4.88 -4.19 2.25
C LEU A 113 -4.78 -2.93 3.11
N TRP A 114 -5.89 -2.52 3.74
CA TRP A 114 -5.93 -1.34 4.59
C TRP A 114 -5.03 -1.46 5.81
N ILE A 115 -4.89 -2.63 6.43
CA ILE A 115 -3.95 -2.82 7.55
C ILE A 115 -2.51 -2.48 7.14
N LYS A 116 -2.08 -2.90 5.94
CA LYS A 116 -0.75 -2.57 5.41
C LYS A 116 -0.67 -1.10 5.00
N LEU A 117 -1.66 -0.63 4.23
CA LEU A 117 -1.74 0.74 3.73
C LEU A 117 -1.72 1.77 4.85
N TRP A 118 -2.41 1.50 5.97
CA TRP A 118 -2.51 2.40 7.12
C TRP A 118 -1.14 2.83 7.68
N GLY A 119 -0.20 1.88 7.73
CA GLY A 119 1.18 2.18 8.10
C GLY A 119 1.94 2.91 7.00
N ASN A 120 1.89 2.39 5.77
CA ASN A 120 2.67 2.97 4.67
C ASN A 120 2.24 4.41 4.38
N LEU A 121 0.94 4.69 4.33
CA LEU A 121 0.36 6.01 4.18
C LEU A 121 0.89 7.01 5.22
N SER A 122 1.04 6.57 6.47
CA SER A 122 1.37 7.46 7.59
C SER A 122 2.87 7.61 7.78
N TYR A 123 3.63 6.51 7.73
CA TYR A 123 5.06 6.53 8.05
C TYR A 123 5.96 6.82 6.85
N ASN A 124 5.62 6.32 5.66
CA ASN A 124 6.49 6.49 4.49
C ASN A 124 6.72 7.97 4.15
N PRO A 125 5.68 8.81 3.97
CA PRO A 125 5.91 10.21 3.62
C PRO A 125 6.57 11.00 4.77
N ILE A 126 6.22 10.72 6.03
CA ILE A 126 6.88 11.37 7.17
C ILE A 126 8.38 11.04 7.17
N SER A 127 8.74 9.76 7.00
CA SER A 127 10.15 9.36 6.95
C SER A 127 10.88 9.93 5.74
N ALA A 128 10.23 10.04 4.58
CA ALA A 128 10.81 10.61 3.37
C ALA A 128 11.13 12.11 3.54
N LEU A 129 10.25 12.86 4.21
CA LEU A 129 10.44 14.28 4.47
C LEU A 129 11.43 14.57 5.61
N SER A 130 11.46 13.72 6.64
CA SER A 130 12.25 13.94 7.86
C SER A 130 13.58 13.20 7.90
N HIS A 131 13.78 12.22 7.02
CA HIS A 131 14.90 11.26 7.06
C HIS A 131 14.98 10.44 8.36
N ALA A 132 13.86 10.32 9.07
CA ALA A 132 13.75 9.64 10.35
C ALA A 132 13.35 8.15 10.18
N THR A 133 13.79 7.30 11.11
CA THR A 133 13.34 5.89 11.18
C THR A 133 11.94 5.77 11.77
N LEU A 134 11.32 4.59 11.67
CA LEU A 134 10.02 4.31 12.33
C LEU A 134 10.08 4.59 13.84
N GLN A 135 11.14 4.16 14.51
CA GLN A 135 11.35 4.41 15.93
C GLN A 135 11.43 5.92 16.24
N ASP A 136 12.15 6.69 15.44
CA ASP A 136 12.28 8.14 15.63
C ASP A 136 10.92 8.82 15.50
N ILE A 137 10.16 8.47 14.46
CA ILE A 137 8.80 9.01 14.22
C ILE A 137 7.87 8.69 15.39
N CYS A 138 7.92 7.46 15.91
CA CYS A 138 7.08 7.02 17.02
C CYS A 138 7.46 7.63 18.38
N ARG A 139 8.74 7.98 18.58
CA ARG A 139 9.27 8.49 19.86
C ARG A 139 9.31 10.01 19.93
N PHE A 140 9.36 10.70 18.81
CA PHE A 140 9.28 12.16 18.78
C PHE A 140 7.79 12.60 18.85
N PRO A 141 7.33 13.23 19.94
CA PRO A 141 5.90 13.42 20.19
C PRO A 141 5.13 14.16 19.06
N PRO A 142 5.67 15.23 18.43
CA PRO A 142 4.99 15.88 17.32
C PRO A 142 4.78 14.98 16.10
N SER A 143 5.77 14.18 15.71
CA SER A 143 5.64 13.26 14.57
C SER A 143 4.75 12.07 14.90
N ARG A 144 4.75 11.60 16.16
CA ARG A 144 3.83 10.58 16.64
C ARG A 144 2.38 11.06 16.52
N ALA A 145 2.11 12.30 16.95
CA ALA A 145 0.79 12.91 16.85
C ALA A 145 0.36 13.10 15.38
N LEU A 146 1.28 13.52 14.51
CA LEU A 146 1.04 13.62 13.07
C LEU A 146 0.67 12.27 12.45
N ALA A 147 1.44 11.22 12.74
CA ALA A 147 1.15 9.86 12.27
C ALA A 147 -0.21 9.37 12.77
N ALA A 148 -0.55 9.62 14.05
CA ALA A 148 -1.86 9.29 14.61
C ALA A 148 -3.01 10.03 13.90
N ALA A 149 -2.85 11.33 13.59
CA ALA A 149 -3.86 12.10 12.88
C ALA A 149 -4.08 11.57 11.45
N MET A 150 -3.00 11.28 10.71
CA MET A 150 -3.11 10.65 9.38
C MET A 150 -3.79 9.29 9.45
N MET A 151 -3.44 8.48 10.46
CA MET A 151 -4.06 7.18 10.69
C MET A 151 -5.57 7.31 10.97
N ALA A 152 -5.98 8.26 11.80
CA ALA A 152 -7.40 8.47 12.11
C ALA A 152 -8.21 8.89 10.87
N GLU A 153 -7.69 9.81 10.06
CA GLU A 153 -8.32 10.22 8.79
C GLU A 153 -8.47 9.02 7.83
N ALA A 154 -7.42 8.23 7.67
CA ALA A 154 -7.42 7.04 6.82
C ALA A 154 -8.43 5.99 7.29
N GLN A 155 -8.49 5.75 8.60
CA GLN A 155 -9.46 4.83 9.20
C GLN A 155 -10.90 5.29 8.91
N ALA A 156 -11.20 6.58 9.05
CA ALA A 156 -12.53 7.13 8.75
C ALA A 156 -12.93 6.98 7.27
N VAL A 157 -11.98 7.09 6.34
CA VAL A 157 -12.21 6.80 4.91
C VAL A 157 -12.52 5.32 4.72
N ALA A 158 -11.67 4.45 5.26
CA ALA A 158 -11.77 3.01 5.11
C ALA A 158 -13.07 2.43 5.70
N GLU A 159 -13.50 2.90 6.87
CA GLU A 159 -14.74 2.44 7.52
C GLU A 159 -15.98 2.76 6.67
N LYS A 160 -16.02 3.91 5.98
CA LYS A 160 -17.11 4.20 5.00
C LYS A 160 -17.09 3.29 3.78
N LEU A 161 -15.95 2.65 3.49
CA LEU A 161 -15.78 1.66 2.43
C LEU A 161 -16.00 0.22 2.93
N GLY A 162 -16.50 0.05 4.15
CA GLY A 162 -16.86 -1.25 4.73
C GLY A 162 -15.70 -2.00 5.40
N VAL A 163 -14.52 -1.38 5.52
CA VAL A 163 -13.33 -1.97 6.14
C VAL A 163 -13.49 -2.04 7.64
N ARG A 164 -12.98 -3.13 8.24
CA ARG A 164 -12.98 -3.31 9.70
C ARG A 164 -11.56 -3.50 10.22
N PHE A 165 -11.10 -2.54 11.02
CA PHE A 165 -9.81 -2.63 11.70
C PHE A 165 -9.94 -3.52 12.93
N LYS A 166 -9.13 -4.58 12.99
CA LYS A 166 -9.09 -5.53 14.12
C LYS A 166 -8.12 -5.12 15.23
N ILE A 167 -7.37 -4.05 15.00
CA ILE A 167 -6.39 -3.49 15.93
C ILE A 167 -6.69 -2.01 16.12
N SER A 168 -6.43 -1.49 17.33
CA SER A 168 -6.55 -0.07 17.60
C SER A 168 -5.39 0.72 16.98
N LEU A 169 -5.59 2.03 16.87
CA LEU A 169 -4.55 2.96 16.45
C LEU A 169 -3.33 2.89 17.37
N ASP A 170 -3.53 2.83 18.68
CA ASP A 170 -2.43 2.70 19.65
C ASP A 170 -1.67 1.38 19.47
N GLN A 171 -2.38 0.28 19.22
CA GLN A 171 -1.74 -1.01 18.92
C GLN A 171 -0.95 -0.93 17.61
N ARG A 172 -1.47 -0.22 16.59
CA ARG A 172 -0.76 -0.02 15.32
C ARG A 172 0.52 0.78 15.48
N ILE A 173 0.49 1.85 16.26
CA ILE A 173 1.66 2.70 16.55
C ILE A 173 2.66 1.94 17.42
N ALA A 174 2.22 1.26 18.47
CA ALA A 174 3.09 0.44 19.30
C ALA A 174 3.78 -0.65 18.49
N GLY A 175 3.05 -1.29 17.56
CA GLY A 175 3.60 -2.26 16.62
C GLY A 175 4.67 -1.66 15.71
N ALA A 176 4.49 -0.43 15.22
CA ALA A 176 5.49 0.26 14.41
C ALA A 176 6.74 0.64 15.21
N GLU A 177 6.58 1.12 16.45
CA GLU A 177 7.69 1.44 17.33
C GLU A 177 8.54 0.19 17.66
N ALA A 178 7.89 -0.95 17.86
CA ALA A 178 8.55 -2.23 18.16
C ALA A 178 9.40 -2.78 17.00
N VAL A 179 9.17 -2.34 15.76
CA VAL A 179 10.05 -2.66 14.61
C VAL A 179 11.45 -2.06 14.80
N GLY A 180 11.57 -0.96 15.55
CA GLY A 180 12.84 -0.32 15.86
C GLY A 180 13.30 0.67 14.79
N ALA A 181 14.62 0.88 14.71
CA ALA A 181 15.26 1.89 13.86
C ALA A 181 15.29 1.46 12.37
N HIS A 182 14.11 1.19 11.82
CA HIS A 182 13.91 0.74 10.46
C HIS A 182 13.56 1.92 9.54
N LYS A 183 14.20 1.99 8.36
CA LYS A 183 13.88 2.95 7.31
C LYS A 183 12.76 2.41 6.42
N THR A 184 11.74 3.20 6.17
CA THR A 184 10.67 2.81 5.23
C THR A 184 11.21 2.69 3.79
N SER A 185 10.47 1.98 2.93
CA SER A 185 10.83 1.87 1.51
C SER A 185 10.94 3.23 0.81
N MET A 186 10.02 4.16 1.10
CA MET A 186 10.02 5.48 0.47
C MET A 186 11.23 6.32 0.89
N LEU A 187 11.68 6.22 2.16
CA LEU A 187 12.93 6.87 2.57
C LEU A 187 14.13 6.27 1.83
N GLN A 188 14.17 4.94 1.66
CA GLN A 188 15.23 4.30 0.89
C GLN A 188 15.19 4.72 -0.59
N ASP A 189 14.02 4.94 -1.17
CA ASP A 189 13.87 5.46 -2.54
C ASP A 189 14.38 6.90 -2.66
N VAL A 190 14.08 7.77 -1.69
CA VAL A 190 14.65 9.14 -1.62
C VAL A 190 16.18 9.10 -1.54
N GLU A 191 16.74 8.24 -0.69
CA GLU A 191 18.19 8.12 -0.52
C GLU A 191 18.88 7.53 -1.77
N ALA A 192 18.16 6.72 -2.53
CA ALA A 192 18.64 6.13 -3.78
C ALA A 192 18.34 6.97 -5.03
N GLY A 193 17.57 8.06 -4.91
CA GLY A 193 17.12 8.88 -6.05
C GLY A 193 16.13 8.16 -6.98
N ARG A 194 15.33 7.22 -6.44
CA ARG A 194 14.30 6.50 -7.19
C ARG A 194 12.96 7.24 -7.13
N ALA A 195 12.09 6.94 -8.10
CA ALA A 195 10.72 7.45 -8.11
C ALA A 195 9.93 6.94 -6.89
N LEU A 196 9.12 7.81 -6.29
CA LEU A 196 8.34 7.47 -5.09
C LEU A 196 6.95 6.95 -5.48
N GLU A 197 6.49 5.87 -4.85
CA GLU A 197 5.13 5.32 -5.02
C GLU A 197 4.06 6.13 -4.26
N ILE A 198 4.12 7.47 -4.33
CA ILE A 198 3.26 8.35 -3.53
C ILE A 198 1.79 8.30 -3.96
N GLU A 199 1.51 8.16 -5.27
CA GLU A 199 0.15 8.18 -5.80
C GLU A 199 -0.68 7.01 -5.27
N ALA A 200 -0.16 5.78 -5.35
CA ALA A 200 -0.87 4.60 -4.86
C ALA A 200 -1.02 4.57 -3.33
N LEU A 201 -0.09 5.18 -2.59
CA LEU A 201 -0.10 5.17 -1.12
C LEU A 201 -0.94 6.29 -0.52
N VAL A 202 -0.69 7.53 -0.95
CA VAL A 202 -1.22 8.74 -0.32
C VAL A 202 -2.25 9.41 -1.23
N GLY A 203 -1.92 9.60 -2.52
CA GLY A 203 -2.81 10.22 -3.50
C GLY A 203 -4.14 9.50 -3.62
N ALA A 204 -4.11 8.16 -3.65
CA ALA A 204 -5.29 7.32 -3.68
C ALA A 204 -6.16 7.48 -2.44
N VAL A 205 -5.58 7.66 -1.24
CA VAL A 205 -6.39 7.85 -0.03
C VAL A 205 -7.01 9.25 0.02
N VAL A 206 -6.33 10.27 -0.52
CA VAL A 206 -6.93 11.61 -0.74
C VAL A 206 -8.11 11.52 -1.71
N GLU A 207 -7.96 10.76 -2.80
CA GLU A 207 -9.05 10.49 -3.74
C GLU A 207 -10.21 9.73 -3.11
N LEU A 208 -9.92 8.66 -2.37
CA LEU A 208 -10.93 7.91 -1.63
C LEU A 208 -11.67 8.80 -0.61
N GLY A 209 -10.97 9.71 0.08
CA GLY A 209 -11.59 10.68 0.96
C GLY A 209 -12.59 11.60 0.23
N ARG A 210 -12.28 12.03 -1.00
CA ARG A 210 -13.23 12.77 -1.84
C ARG A 210 -14.44 11.90 -2.21
N ILE A 211 -14.21 10.66 -2.63
CA ILE A 211 -15.27 9.71 -3.02
C ILE A 211 -16.23 9.44 -1.85
N THR A 212 -15.71 9.29 -0.64
CA THR A 212 -16.52 8.99 0.56
C THR A 212 -17.01 10.23 1.30
N ALA A 213 -16.76 11.43 0.77
CA ALA A 213 -17.00 12.71 1.45
C ALA A 213 -16.45 12.72 2.89
N THR A 214 -15.20 12.28 3.06
CA THR A 214 -14.48 12.26 4.34
C THR A 214 -13.29 13.22 4.27
N PRO A 215 -13.23 14.25 5.14
CA PRO A 215 -12.09 15.15 5.18
C PRO A 215 -10.79 14.42 5.49
N THR A 216 -9.74 14.75 4.73
CA THR A 216 -8.38 14.21 4.90
C THR A 216 -7.33 15.34 4.93
N PRO A 217 -7.50 16.40 5.75
CA PRO A 217 -6.64 17.59 5.69
C PRO A 217 -5.18 17.28 6.04
N THR A 218 -4.92 16.43 7.03
CA THR A 218 -3.56 16.07 7.45
C THR A 218 -2.88 15.24 6.37
N ILE A 219 -3.58 14.24 5.83
CA ILE A 219 -3.07 13.43 4.72
C ILE A 219 -2.81 14.31 3.50
N SER A 220 -3.72 15.23 3.16
CA SER A 220 -3.60 16.12 2.00
C SER A 220 -2.41 17.07 2.11
N ALA A 221 -2.13 17.60 3.30
CA ALA A 221 -0.96 18.45 3.54
C ALA A 221 0.36 17.68 3.36
N ILE A 222 0.45 16.48 3.93
CA ILE A 222 1.63 15.62 3.80
C ILE A 222 1.80 15.11 2.36
N TYR A 223 0.70 14.81 1.69
CA TYR A 223 0.69 14.47 0.28
C TYR A 223 1.30 15.58 -0.57
N ALA A 224 0.84 16.82 -0.42
CA ALA A 224 1.35 17.96 -1.20
C ALA A 224 2.85 18.18 -0.98
N ALA A 225 3.32 18.16 0.27
CA ALA A 225 4.74 18.33 0.58
C ALA A 225 5.60 17.21 0.00
N THR A 226 5.15 15.96 0.14
CA THR A 226 5.90 14.80 -0.35
C THR A 226 5.87 14.71 -1.88
N GLN A 227 4.79 15.13 -2.52
CA GLN A 227 4.70 15.22 -3.99
C GLN A 227 5.67 16.27 -4.53
N LEU A 228 5.81 17.42 -3.85
CA LEU A 228 6.81 18.43 -4.22
C LEU A 228 8.23 17.89 -4.04
N LEU A 229 8.51 17.13 -2.97
CA LEU A 229 9.79 16.44 -2.81
C LEU A 229 10.05 15.49 -3.99
N ALA A 230 9.08 14.63 -4.34
CA ALA A 230 9.21 13.70 -5.46
C ALA A 230 9.47 14.42 -6.79
N HIS A 231 8.74 15.49 -7.07
CA HIS A 231 8.94 16.32 -8.25
C HIS A 231 10.34 16.97 -8.28
N THR A 232 10.79 17.49 -7.15
CA THR A 232 12.11 18.13 -7.03
C THR A 232 13.23 17.12 -7.27
N LEU A 233 13.16 15.93 -6.65
CA LEU A 233 14.15 14.88 -6.85
C LEU A 233 14.19 14.39 -8.30
N ALA A 234 13.02 14.17 -8.93
CA ALA A 234 12.93 13.72 -10.31
C ALA A 234 13.48 14.76 -11.30
N THR A 235 13.12 16.03 -11.15
CA THR A 235 13.55 17.11 -12.05
C THR A 235 15.03 17.47 -11.91
N GLN A 236 15.58 17.34 -10.71
CA GLN A 236 16.99 17.64 -10.42
C GLN A 236 17.89 16.41 -10.52
N HIS A 237 17.35 15.23 -10.85
CA HIS A 237 18.06 13.94 -10.76
C HIS A 237 18.76 13.75 -9.40
N GLY A 238 18.10 14.22 -8.35
CA GLY A 238 18.66 14.33 -7.01
C GLY A 238 18.42 13.08 -6.16
N ARG A 239 19.27 12.92 -5.15
CA ARG A 239 19.04 12.04 -4.00
C ARG A 239 19.34 12.83 -2.73
N LEU A 240 18.62 12.52 -1.65
CA LEU A 240 18.84 13.18 -0.37
C LEU A 240 19.10 12.10 0.69
N ARG A 241 20.25 12.20 1.37
CA ARG A 241 20.63 11.28 2.45
C ARG A 241 21.26 12.07 3.58
N VAL A 242 20.75 11.87 4.79
CA VAL A 242 21.38 12.37 6.01
C VAL A 242 22.42 11.34 6.44
N THR A 243 23.69 11.76 6.54
CA THR A 243 24.79 10.94 7.03
C THR A 243 25.12 11.36 8.46
N THR A 244 25.32 10.38 9.33
CA THR A 244 26.00 10.60 10.61
C THR A 244 27.49 10.37 10.37
N ASP A 245 28.30 11.39 10.64
CA ASP A 245 29.77 11.30 10.63
C ASP A 245 30.28 10.33 11.70
#